data_AF-A0A380EE78-F1
#
_entry.id   AF-A0A380EE78-F1
#
_cell.length_a   1.000
_cell.length_b   1.000
_cell.length_c   1.000
_cell.angle_alpha   90.00
_cell.angle_beta   90.00
_cell.angle_gamma   90.00
#
_symmetry.space_group_name_H-M   'P 1'
#
loop_
_entity.id
_entity.type
_entity.pdbx_description
1 polymer ?
#
loop_
_entity_poly.entity_id
_entity_poly.type
_entity_poly.pdbx_seq_one_letter_code
_entity_poly.pdbx_strand_id
1 'polypeptide(L)'
;MFFLCNRYKQFQDVTQLNQGVVSDYHIHKNKIFAKNTLSSVEFQKFSKIYDILTEIDYAEYDYLLDADLDVLKSRIAKRNRSFEHQIEDEYLLKLKKDYREYYESLQSNGSNVVLIDTTSIDFLKNEQDYEDILHIILPMIGDITNE
;
A
#
# COMPACT_ATOMS: atom_id res chain seq x y z
N MET A 1 -11.60 -13.16 5.15
CA MET A 1 -12.79 -12.68 4.42
C MET A 1 -13.27 -11.31 4.91
N PHE A 2 -13.45 -11.11 6.22
CA PHE A 2 -13.93 -9.83 6.78
C PHE A 2 -13.22 -8.58 6.23
N PHE A 3 -11.88 -8.56 6.23
CA PHE A 3 -11.12 -7.41 5.73
C PHE A 3 -11.38 -7.10 4.25
N LEU A 4 -11.44 -8.12 3.39
CA LEU A 4 -11.74 -7.95 1.97
C LEU A 4 -13.13 -7.35 1.77
N CYS A 5 -14.16 -7.91 2.42
CA CYS A 5 -15.53 -7.40 2.30
C CYS A 5 -15.66 -5.98 2.85
N ASN A 6 -15.01 -5.69 3.98
CA ASN A 6 -15.02 -4.34 4.56
C ASN A 6 -14.34 -3.32 3.65
N ARG A 7 -13.20 -3.67 3.05
CA ARG A 7 -12.48 -2.81 2.10
C ARG A 7 -13.27 -2.61 0.81
N TYR A 8 -13.90 -3.67 0.30
CA TYR A 8 -14.79 -3.57 -0.86
C TYR A 8 -15.97 -2.62 -0.60
N LYS A 9 -16.60 -2.70 0.58
CA LYS A 9 -17.67 -1.76 0.93
C LYS A 9 -17.17 -0.31 0.98
N GLN A 10 -16.04 -0.05 1.65
CA GLN A 10 -15.43 1.28 1.70
C GLN A 10 -15.12 1.81 0.30
N PHE A 11 -14.64 0.93 -0.59
CA PHE A 11 -14.41 1.27 -1.99
C PHE A 11 -15.69 1.66 -2.72
N GLN A 12 -16.78 0.89 -2.56
CA GLN A 12 -18.09 1.25 -3.13
C GLN A 12 -18.58 2.62 -2.62
N ASP A 13 -18.43 2.89 -1.32
CA ASP A 13 -18.83 4.17 -0.73
C ASP A 13 -18.01 5.34 -1.32
N VAL A 14 -16.70 5.14 -1.56
CA VAL A 14 -15.81 6.13 -2.18
C VAL A 14 -16.16 6.38 -3.64
N THR A 15 -16.51 5.35 -4.42
CA THR A 15 -16.87 5.53 -5.85
C THR A 15 -18.15 6.36 -6.06
N GLN A 16 -18.96 6.56 -5.02
CA GLN A 16 -20.13 7.45 -5.06
C GLN A 16 -19.77 8.92 -4.83
N LEU A 17 -18.53 9.21 -4.44
CA LEU A 17 -18.04 10.56 -4.22
C LEU A 17 -17.55 11.15 -5.56
N ASN A 18 -18.03 12.34 -5.90
CA ASN A 18 -17.58 13.09 -7.08
C ASN A 18 -16.41 14.04 -6.74
N GLN A 19 -15.40 13.54 -6.02
CA GLN A 19 -14.20 14.31 -5.64
C GLN A 19 -12.97 13.41 -5.58
N GLY A 20 -11.77 14.00 -5.63
CA GLY A 20 -10.53 13.27 -5.42
C GLY A 20 -10.47 12.65 -4.02
N VAL A 21 -9.99 11.41 -3.92
CA VAL A 21 -9.86 10.67 -2.66
C VAL A 21 -8.46 10.12 -2.52
N VAL A 22 -7.86 10.36 -1.35
CA VAL A 22 -6.61 9.72 -0.94
C VAL A 22 -6.95 8.59 0.02
N SER A 23 -6.44 7.40 -0.27
CA SER A 23 -6.60 6.21 0.58
C SER A 23 -5.25 5.79 1.16
N ASP A 24 -5.22 5.48 2.46
CA ASP A 24 -4.06 4.88 3.13
C ASP A 24 -3.88 3.38 2.81
N TYR A 25 -4.70 2.86 1.90
CA TYR A 25 -4.83 1.44 1.64
C TYR A 25 -5.24 1.14 0.20
N HIS A 26 -4.49 0.27 -0.46
CA HIS A 26 -4.86 -0.32 -1.74
C HIS A 26 -5.53 -1.69 -1.57
N ILE A 27 -6.63 -1.97 -2.28
CA ILE A 27 -7.41 -3.21 -2.10
C ILE A 27 -6.57 -4.48 -2.33
N HIS A 28 -5.58 -4.42 -3.23
CA HIS A 28 -4.64 -5.50 -3.54
C HIS A 28 -3.78 -5.94 -2.36
N LYS A 29 -3.60 -5.08 -1.34
CA LYS A 29 -2.93 -5.46 -0.10
C LYS A 29 -3.55 -6.72 0.52
N ASN A 30 -4.87 -6.91 0.44
CA ASN A 30 -5.50 -8.15 0.91
C ASN A 30 -4.91 -9.41 0.23
N LYS A 31 -4.63 -9.35 -1.08
CA LYS A 31 -4.11 -10.46 -1.87
C LYS A 31 -2.66 -10.77 -1.50
N ILE A 32 -1.83 -9.74 -1.29
CA ILE A 32 -0.44 -9.87 -0.82
C ILE A 32 -0.38 -10.57 0.55
N PHE A 33 -1.20 -10.12 1.52
CA PHE A 33 -1.22 -10.73 2.86
C PHE A 33 -1.81 -12.15 2.82
N ALA A 34 -2.87 -12.39 2.05
CA ALA A 34 -3.46 -13.71 1.90
C ALA A 34 -2.46 -14.74 1.33
N LYS A 35 -1.63 -14.35 0.35
CA LYS A 35 -0.55 -15.19 -0.21
C LYS A 35 0.44 -15.65 0.85
N ASN A 36 0.66 -14.84 1.88
CA ASN A 36 1.62 -15.12 2.95
C ASN A 36 1.05 -15.94 4.10
N THR A 37 -0.25 -15.82 4.38
CA THR A 37 -0.88 -16.46 5.55
C THR A 37 -1.64 -17.74 5.21
N LEU A 38 -2.17 -17.85 3.98
CA LEU A 38 -3.02 -18.98 3.59
C LEU A 38 -2.22 -20.10 2.94
N SER A 39 -2.72 -21.35 3.08
CA SER A 39 -2.23 -22.44 2.23
C SER A 39 -2.53 -22.17 0.77
N SER A 40 -1.81 -22.82 -0.15
CA SER A 40 -2.02 -22.64 -1.59
C SER A 40 -3.47 -22.89 -2.03
N VAL A 41 -4.16 -23.87 -1.44
CA VAL A 41 -5.55 -24.20 -1.75
C VAL A 41 -6.51 -23.11 -1.27
N GLU A 42 -6.29 -22.60 -0.06
CA GLU A 42 -7.09 -21.51 0.51
C GLU A 42 -6.85 -20.20 -0.23
N PHE A 43 -5.59 -19.92 -0.60
CA PHE A 43 -5.23 -18.75 -1.39
C PHE A 43 -5.91 -18.75 -2.76
N GLN A 44 -5.98 -19.90 -3.45
CA GLN A 44 -6.70 -20.00 -4.72
C GLN A 44 -8.19 -19.69 -4.56
N LYS A 45 -8.83 -20.18 -3.50
CA LYS A 45 -10.25 -19.86 -3.21
C LYS A 45 -10.42 -18.38 -2.89
N PHE A 46 -9.52 -17.83 -2.08
CA PHE A 46 -9.50 -16.41 -1.74
C PHE A 46 -9.33 -15.53 -2.99
N SER A 47 -8.38 -15.87 -3.87
CA SER A 47 -8.14 -15.11 -5.11
C SER A 47 -9.38 -15.07 -5.98
N LYS A 48 -10.10 -16.18 -6.18
CA LYS A 48 -11.34 -16.18 -6.97
C LYS A 48 -12.37 -15.21 -6.42
N ILE A 49 -12.53 -15.16 -5.09
CA ILE A 49 -13.48 -14.24 -4.44
C ILE A 49 -13.00 -12.80 -4.55
N TYR A 50 -11.70 -12.57 -4.35
CA TYR A 50 -11.08 -11.27 -4.54
C TYR A 50 -11.33 -10.75 -5.96
N ASP A 51 -11.03 -11.56 -6.97
CA ASP A 51 -11.11 -11.17 -8.38
C ASP A 51 -12.57 -10.81 -8.76
N ILE A 52 -13.57 -11.55 -8.26
CA ILE A 52 -15.00 -11.23 -8.42
C ILE A 52 -15.38 -9.88 -7.79
N LEU A 53 -14.85 -9.59 -6.61
CA LEU A 53 -15.18 -8.35 -5.89
C LEU A 53 -14.45 -7.14 -6.48
N THR A 54 -13.29 -7.32 -7.12
CA THR A 54 -12.43 -6.22 -7.55
C THR A 54 -12.32 -6.10 -9.07
N GLU A 55 -13.35 -6.49 -9.83
CA GLU A 55 -13.35 -6.41 -11.29
C GLU A 55 -13.22 -4.98 -11.84
N ILE A 56 -13.27 -3.95 -10.98
CA ILE A 56 -13.17 -2.56 -11.39
C ILE A 56 -11.99 -1.89 -10.67
N ASP A 57 -11.05 -1.38 -11.46
CA ASP A 57 -9.90 -0.61 -10.99
C ASP A 57 -10.12 0.88 -11.26
N TYR A 58 -9.84 1.72 -10.27
CA TYR A 58 -10.11 3.16 -10.29
C TYR A 58 -8.97 4.00 -9.73
N ALA A 59 -7.84 3.39 -9.32
CA ALA A 59 -6.72 4.18 -8.84
C ALA A 59 -6.03 4.90 -10.02
N GLU A 60 -6.05 6.23 -10.02
CA GLU A 60 -5.30 7.01 -11.01
C GLU A 60 -3.79 6.99 -10.73
N TYR A 61 -3.41 6.92 -9.44
CA TYR A 61 -2.03 6.87 -8.97
C TYR A 61 -1.86 5.98 -7.74
N ASP A 62 -0.83 5.14 -7.76
CA ASP A 62 -0.42 4.29 -6.64
C ASP A 62 0.94 4.73 -6.10
N TYR A 63 1.04 4.88 -4.78
CA TYR A 63 2.30 5.20 -4.09
C TYR A 63 2.70 4.05 -3.17
N LEU A 64 3.85 3.44 -3.44
CA LEU A 64 4.46 2.45 -2.56
C LEU A 64 5.60 3.09 -1.78
N LEU A 65 5.50 3.03 -0.46
CA LEU A 65 6.54 3.47 0.45
C LEU A 65 7.38 2.26 0.87
N ASP A 66 8.67 2.31 0.58
CA ASP A 66 9.63 1.27 0.95
C ASP A 66 10.68 1.82 1.90
N ALA A 67 11.37 0.93 2.62
CA ALA A 67 12.55 1.25 3.42
C ALA A 67 13.41 0.01 3.65
N ASP A 68 14.62 0.21 4.13
CA ASP A 68 15.48 -0.87 4.61
C ASP A 68 14.88 -1.59 5.83
N LEU A 69 15.19 -2.88 5.96
CA LEU A 69 14.64 -3.75 7.00
C LEU A 69 14.86 -3.18 8.41
N ASP A 70 16.05 -2.68 8.70
CA ASP A 70 16.38 -2.12 10.02
C ASP A 70 15.55 -0.88 10.35
N VAL A 71 15.29 -0.03 9.35
CA VAL A 71 14.42 1.15 9.48
C VAL A 71 12.97 0.72 9.71
N LEU A 72 12.48 -0.27 8.96
CA LEU A 72 11.14 -0.83 9.15
C LEU A 72 10.98 -1.39 10.56
N LYS A 73 11.95 -2.18 11.05
CA LYS A 73 11.93 -2.76 12.40
C LYS A 73 11.94 -1.71 13.48
N SER A 74 12.79 -0.69 13.35
CA SER A 74 12.82 0.46 14.27
C SER A 74 11.47 1.18 14.33
N ARG A 75 10.84 1.44 13.17
CA ARG A 75 9.51 2.06 13.07
C ARG A 75 8.40 1.16 13.65
N ILE A 76 8.47 -0.16 13.45
CA ILE A 76 7.55 -1.15 14.06
C ILE A 76 7.66 -1.10 15.58
N ALA A 77 8.88 -1.21 16.12
CA ALA A 77 9.14 -1.18 17.56
C ALA A 77 8.62 0.12 18.20
N LYS A 78 8.82 1.27 17.54
CA LYS A 78 8.34 2.58 18.01
C LYS A 78 6.82 2.65 18.19
N ARG A 79 6.04 1.89 17.41
CA ARG A 79 4.56 1.86 17.56
C ARG A 79 4.09 1.10 18.80
N ASN A 80 4.97 0.29 19.40
CA ASN A 80 4.73 -0.43 20.65
C ASN A 80 3.42 -1.26 20.66
N ARG A 81 3.13 -1.93 19.55
CA ARG A 81 1.98 -2.84 19.45
C ARG A 81 2.42 -4.24 19.88
N SER A 82 1.85 -4.76 20.96
CA SER A 82 2.25 -6.04 21.56
C SER A 82 2.31 -7.19 20.56
N PHE A 83 1.33 -7.29 19.67
CA PHE A 83 1.25 -8.32 18.64
C PHE A 83 2.28 -8.17 17.48
N GLU A 84 2.93 -7.01 17.33
CA GLU A 84 3.95 -6.80 16.30
C GLU A 84 5.37 -7.20 16.78
N HIS A 85 5.55 -7.52 18.07
CA HIS A 85 6.87 -7.83 18.64
C HIS A 85 7.46 -9.17 18.18
N GLN A 86 6.63 -10.08 17.69
CA GLN A 86 7.02 -11.42 17.21
C GLN A 86 7.15 -11.48 15.69
N ILE A 87 7.22 -10.33 15.02
CA ILE A 87 7.38 -10.29 13.57
C ILE A 87 8.84 -10.66 13.24
N GLU A 88 8.99 -11.77 12.52
CA GLU A 88 10.29 -12.26 12.06
C GLU A 88 10.83 -11.45 10.87
N ASP A 89 12.15 -11.32 10.79
CA ASP A 89 12.84 -10.60 9.72
C ASP A 89 12.53 -11.22 8.34
N GLU A 90 12.49 -12.55 8.26
CA GLU A 90 12.16 -13.28 7.03
C GLU A 90 10.76 -12.92 6.54
N TYR A 91 9.79 -12.76 7.44
CA TYR A 91 8.44 -12.36 7.09
C TYR A 91 8.42 -10.95 6.49
N LEU A 92 9.13 -10.00 7.08
CA LEU A 92 9.22 -8.63 6.56
C LEU A 92 9.92 -8.57 5.19
N LEU A 93 11.01 -9.32 5.03
CA LEU A 93 11.72 -9.41 3.75
C LEU A 93 10.85 -10.01 2.64
N LYS A 94 10.09 -11.07 2.97
CA LYS A 94 9.15 -11.67 2.04
C LYS A 94 8.04 -10.69 1.66
N LEU A 95 7.48 -9.98 2.64
CA LEU A 95 6.44 -8.99 2.39
C LEU A 95 6.95 -7.85 1.51
N LYS A 96 8.16 -7.32 1.78
CA LYS A 96 8.83 -6.31 0.95
C LYS A 96 9.01 -6.80 -0.48
N LYS A 97 9.43 -8.05 -0.67
CA LYS A 97 9.53 -8.69 -2.01
C LYS A 97 8.18 -8.75 -2.71
N ASP A 98 7.12 -9.21 -2.02
CA ASP A 98 5.79 -9.32 -2.63
C ASP A 98 5.21 -7.95 -3.03
N TYR A 99 5.48 -6.89 -2.26
CA TYR A 99 5.13 -5.52 -2.65
C TYR A 99 5.92 -5.03 -3.86
N ARG A 100 7.21 -5.38 -3.94
CA ARG A 100 8.05 -5.05 -5.10
C ARG A 100 7.56 -5.74 -6.37
N GLU A 101 7.22 -7.02 -6.30
CA GLU A 101 6.61 -7.78 -7.40
C GLU A 101 5.30 -7.11 -7.85
N TYR A 102 4.48 -6.65 -6.89
CA TYR A 102 3.24 -5.95 -7.22
C TYR A 102 3.48 -4.60 -7.91
N TYR A 103 4.43 -3.79 -7.42
CA TYR A 103 4.87 -2.55 -8.08
C TYR A 103 5.28 -2.80 -9.54
N GLU A 104 6.12 -3.80 -9.77
CA GLU A 104 6.59 -4.16 -11.12
C GLU A 104 5.44 -4.61 -12.02
N SER A 105 4.44 -5.30 -11.46
CA SER A 105 3.23 -5.69 -12.20
C SER A 105 2.36 -4.49 -12.60
N LEU A 106 2.19 -3.50 -11.72
CA LEU A 106 1.47 -2.25 -12.01
C LEU A 106 2.18 -1.47 -13.11
N GLN A 107 3.50 -1.32 -12.98
CA GLN A 107 4.33 -0.63 -13.97
C GLN A 107 4.24 -1.31 -15.35
N SER A 108 4.31 -2.63 -15.38
CA SER A 108 4.22 -3.41 -16.63
C SER A 108 2.86 -3.31 -17.31
N ASN A 109 1.80 -3.07 -16.53
CA ASN A 109 0.44 -2.88 -17.03
C ASN A 109 0.15 -1.42 -17.43
N GLY A 110 1.11 -0.51 -17.30
CA GLY A 110 0.97 0.90 -17.64
C GLY A 110 0.25 1.75 -16.58
N SER A 111 0.08 1.25 -15.36
CA SER A 111 -0.46 2.02 -14.24
C SER A 111 0.51 3.12 -13.81
N ASN A 112 -0.02 4.27 -13.37
CA ASN A 112 0.82 5.32 -12.78
C ASN A 112 1.19 4.93 -11.34
N VAL A 113 2.37 4.33 -11.18
CA VAL A 113 2.84 3.88 -9.87
C VAL A 113 4.20 4.48 -9.53
N VAL A 114 4.34 4.96 -8.30
CA VAL A 114 5.56 5.55 -7.77
C VAL A 114 6.05 4.72 -6.60
N LEU A 115 7.33 4.39 -6.63
CA LEU A 115 8.02 3.85 -5.47
C LEU A 115 8.83 4.96 -4.81
N ILE A 116 8.60 5.17 -3.52
CA ILE A 116 9.31 6.16 -2.71
C ILE A 116 10.13 5.40 -1.67
N ASP A 117 11.45 5.51 -1.75
CA ASP A 117 12.35 5.03 -0.70
C ASP A 117 12.34 6.02 0.47
N THR A 118 11.90 5.54 1.62
CA THR A 118 11.78 6.31 2.85
C THR A 118 12.87 5.96 3.86
N THR A 119 13.91 5.21 3.49
CA THR A 119 14.98 4.74 4.39
C THR A 119 15.62 5.88 5.17
N SER A 120 15.97 6.96 4.46
CA SER A 120 16.65 8.14 5.05
C SER A 120 15.69 9.29 5.37
N ILE A 121 14.38 9.07 5.25
CA ILE A 121 13.35 10.12 5.42
C ILE A 121 12.77 10.05 6.84
N ASP A 122 12.79 11.18 7.57
CA ASP A 122 12.11 11.41 8.84
C ASP A 122 11.29 12.71 8.80
N PHE A 123 10.21 12.71 8.00
CA PHE A 123 9.28 13.84 7.86
C PHE A 123 8.57 14.27 9.15
N LEU A 124 8.70 13.50 10.25
CA LEU A 124 8.19 13.91 11.57
C LEU A 124 9.12 14.87 12.29
N LYS A 125 10.41 14.87 11.94
CA LYS A 125 11.44 15.71 12.58
C LYS A 125 12.13 16.65 11.62
N ASN A 126 12.04 16.40 10.32
CA ASN A 126 12.67 17.19 9.28
C ASN A 126 11.61 17.68 8.30
N GLU A 127 11.39 18.99 8.28
CA GLU A 127 10.44 19.64 7.37
C GLU A 127 10.89 19.51 5.91
N GLN A 128 12.21 19.50 5.65
CA GLN A 128 12.72 19.30 4.29
C GLN A 128 12.35 17.93 3.73
N ASP A 129 12.36 16.88 4.56
CA ASP A 129 11.96 15.53 4.14
C ASP A 129 10.47 15.46 3.75
N TYR A 130 9.64 16.29 4.39
CA TYR A 130 8.23 16.43 4.02
C TYR A 130 8.08 17.12 2.67
N GLU A 131 8.77 18.25 2.47
CA GLU A 131 8.78 19.00 1.20
C GLU A 131 9.28 18.14 0.04
N ASP A 132 10.33 17.34 0.26
CA ASP A 132 10.88 16.44 -0.75
C ASP A 132 9.84 15.38 -1.20
N ILE A 133 9.09 14.79 -0.26
CA ILE A 133 7.98 13.88 -0.58
C ILE A 133 6.86 14.62 -1.32
N LEU A 134 6.52 15.82 -0.86
CA LEU A 134 5.46 16.63 -1.45
C LEU A 134 5.78 16.97 -2.91
N HIS A 135 7.03 17.34 -3.21
CA HIS A 135 7.52 17.59 -4.56
C HIS A 135 7.41 16.36 -5.50
N ILE A 136 7.51 15.15 -4.96
CA ILE A 136 7.33 13.91 -5.73
C ILE A 136 5.85 13.69 -6.07
N ILE A 137 4.95 13.97 -5.14
CA ILE A 137 3.52 13.64 -5.24
C ILE A 137 2.73 14.73 -5.98
N LEU A 138 3.05 16.01 -5.74
CA LEU A 138 2.30 17.15 -6.29
C LEU A 138 2.03 17.09 -7.80
N PRO A 139 3.02 16.76 -8.66
CA PRO A 139 2.80 16.72 -10.11
C PRO A 139 1.72 15.72 -10.56
N MET A 140 1.40 14.74 -9.72
CA MET A 140 0.47 13.65 -10.03
C MET A 140 -0.95 13.92 -9.52
N ILE A 141 -1.09 14.69 -8.46
CA ILE A 141 -2.40 15.07 -7.90
C ILE A 141 -3.01 16.32 -8.56
N GLY A 142 -2.32 16.89 -9.57
CA GLY A 142 -2.70 18.12 -10.25
C GLY A 142 -2.25 19.38 -9.48
N ASP A 143 -2.08 20.50 -10.19
CA ASP A 143 -1.76 21.77 -9.53
C ASP A 143 -2.83 22.09 -8.48
N ILE A 144 -2.39 22.29 -7.24
CA ILE A 144 -3.18 23.00 -6.23
C ILE A 144 -3.18 24.46 -6.67
N THR A 145 -3.91 24.80 -7.73
CA THR A 145 -4.27 26.19 -7.99
C THR A 145 -5.18 26.58 -6.84
N ASN A 146 -4.60 27.21 -5.83
CA ASN A 146 -5.34 27.99 -4.86
C ASN A 146 -6.09 29.07 -5.65
N GLU A 147 -7.38 28.84 -5.91
CA GLU A 147 -8.32 29.94 -6.16
C GLU A 147 -8.46 30.82 -4.91
#